data_AF-A0A6M0BY14-F1
#
_entry.id   AF-A0A6M0BY14-F1
#
_cell.length_a   1.000
_cell.length_b   1.000
_cell.length_c   1.000
_cell.angle_alpha   90.00
_cell.angle_beta   90.00
_cell.angle_gamma   90.00
#
_symmetry.space_group_name_H-M   'P 1'
#
loop_
_entity.id
_entity.type
_entity.pdbx_description
1 polymer ?
#
loop_
_entity_poly.entity_id
_entity_poly.type
_entity_poly.pdbx_seq_one_letter_code
_entity_poly.pdbx_strand_id
1 'polypeptide(L)'
;MSQTILKPQNTIPPLENGDQLTRIEFEQRYEQMPHVKKAELIEGIVYMASPLRIRQHGNPHTRIMTWLGTYWSATPGVEVGDNCTVRLDAENEP
;
A
#
# COMPACT_ATOMS: atom_id res chain seq x y z
N MET A 1 -26.18 15.63 41.13
CA MET A 1 -24.92 15.67 40.37
C MET A 1 -24.75 14.30 39.72
N SER A 2 -25.12 14.15 38.44
CA SER A 2 -24.85 12.92 37.70
C SER A 2 -23.67 13.19 36.77
N GLN A 3 -22.52 12.60 37.09
CA GLN A 3 -21.37 12.59 36.20
C GLN A 3 -21.63 11.53 35.12
N THR A 4 -21.83 12.00 33.89
CA THR A 4 -21.83 11.16 32.70
C THR A 4 -20.41 10.63 32.49
N ILE A 5 -20.22 9.33 32.74
CA ILE A 5 -18.96 8.65 32.41
C ILE A 5 -18.85 8.63 30.88
N LEU A 6 -17.98 9.47 30.34
CA LEU A 6 -17.60 9.43 28.92
C LEU A 6 -16.93 8.08 28.66
N LYS A 7 -17.56 7.21 27.87
CA LYS A 7 -16.88 6.05 27.30
C LYS A 7 -15.68 6.57 26.50
N PRO A 8 -14.47 6.01 26.67
CA PRO A 8 -13.37 6.37 25.79
C PRO A 8 -13.81 6.05 24.36
N GLN A 9 -13.84 7.07 23.52
CA GLN A 9 -13.99 6.89 22.08
C GLN A 9 -12.78 6.04 21.68
N ASN A 10 -12.99 4.76 21.38
CA ASN A 10 -11.92 3.89 20.87
C ASN A 10 -11.56 4.44 19.47
N THR A 11 -10.65 5.41 19.45
CA THR A 11 -10.08 5.93 18.22
C THR A 11 -9.21 4.82 17.66
N ILE A 12 -9.69 4.18 16.60
CA ILE A 12 -8.91 3.19 15.87
C ILE A 12 -7.64 3.92 15.37
N PRO A 13 -6.44 3.46 15.75
CA PRO A 13 -5.20 4.13 15.34
C PRO A 13 -5.03 4.03 13.82
N PRO A 14 -4.42 5.06 13.19
CA PRO A 14 -4.10 5.00 11.76
C PRO A 14 -3.13 3.86 11.47
N LEU A 15 -3.04 3.47 10.20
CA LEU A 15 -1.98 2.61 9.72
C LEU A 15 -0.64 3.35 9.79
N GLU A 16 0.37 2.69 10.34
CA GLU A 16 1.76 3.13 10.24
C GLU A 16 2.60 2.09 9.50
N ASN A 17 3.61 2.56 8.76
CA ASN A 17 4.52 1.69 8.03
C ASN A 17 5.32 0.83 9.03
N GLY A 18 5.23 -0.49 8.92
CA GLY A 18 5.84 -1.45 9.84
C GLY A 18 4.92 -1.99 10.93
N ASP A 19 3.67 -1.52 11.02
CA ASP A 19 2.68 -2.11 11.92
C ASP A 19 2.51 -3.61 11.66
N GLN A 20 2.39 -4.41 12.72
CA GLN A 20 2.08 -5.83 12.63
C GLN A 20 0.59 -6.04 12.88
N LEU A 21 -0.17 -6.35 11.82
CA LEU A 21 -1.63 -6.46 11.86
C LEU A 21 -2.10 -7.76 11.21
N THR A 22 -3.22 -8.28 11.70
CA THR A 22 -4.02 -9.21 10.92
C THR A 22 -4.68 -8.47 9.76
N ARG A 23 -5.08 -9.23 8.73
CA ARG A 23 -5.82 -8.70 7.58
C ARG A 23 -7.07 -7.90 7.97
N ILE A 24 -7.86 -8.41 8.93
CA ILE A 24 -9.10 -7.76 9.38
C ILE A 24 -8.79 -6.41 10.04
N GLU A 25 -7.74 -6.34 10.88
CA GLU A 25 -7.33 -5.08 11.51
C GLU A 25 -6.81 -4.08 10.48
N PHE A 26 -6.08 -4.54 9.47
CA PHE A 26 -5.62 -3.70 8.37
C PHE A 26 -6.79 -3.12 7.58
N GLU A 27 -7.74 -3.95 7.14
CA GLU A 27 -8.91 -3.53 6.36
C GLU A 27 -9.73 -2.48 7.11
N GLN A 28 -10.03 -2.73 8.39
CA GLN A 28 -10.78 -1.79 9.23
C GLN A 28 -10.10 -0.42 9.36
N ARG A 29 -8.77 -0.40 9.51
CA ARG A 29 -8.00 0.84 9.60
C ARG A 29 -7.91 1.53 8.23
N TYR A 30 -7.69 0.76 7.17
CA TYR A 30 -7.52 1.29 5.82
C TYR A 30 -8.79 1.97 5.30
N GLU A 31 -9.96 1.40 5.55
CA GLU A 31 -11.26 1.99 5.21
C GLU A 31 -11.49 3.37 5.86
N GLN A 32 -10.88 3.63 7.02
CA GLN A 32 -10.98 4.91 7.72
C GLN A 32 -9.94 5.94 7.26
N MET A 33 -9.06 5.60 6.33
CA MET A 33 -8.00 6.47 5.82
C MET A 33 -8.20 6.80 4.33
N PRO A 34 -9.30 7.47 3.92
CA PRO A 34 -9.60 7.74 2.51
C PRO A 34 -8.58 8.66 1.81
N HIS A 35 -7.69 9.30 2.58
CA HIS A 35 -6.61 10.15 2.08
C HIS A 35 -5.34 9.35 1.73
N VAL A 36 -5.22 8.12 2.21
CA VAL A 36 -4.12 7.22 1.85
C VAL A 36 -4.46 6.60 0.50
N LYS A 37 -3.56 6.82 -0.47
CA LYS A 37 -3.77 6.33 -1.84
C LYS A 37 -3.44 4.85 -2.02
N LYS A 38 -2.50 4.35 -1.22
CA LYS A 38 -2.03 2.98 -1.29
C LYS A 38 -1.37 2.58 0.03
N ALA A 39 -1.86 1.48 0.61
CA ALA A 39 -1.18 0.70 1.65
C ALA A 39 -1.36 -0.79 1.31
N GLU A 40 -0.39 -1.62 1.65
CA GLU A 40 -0.40 -3.07 1.42
C GLU A 40 -0.15 -3.78 2.75
N LEU A 41 -0.73 -4.97 2.93
CA LEU A 41 -0.39 -5.85 4.04
C LEU A 41 0.36 -7.07 3.49
N ILE A 42 1.64 -7.19 3.84
CA ILE A 42 2.52 -8.27 3.37
C ILE A 42 3.04 -9.02 4.58
N GLU A 43 2.71 -10.31 4.67
CA GLU A 43 3.11 -11.18 5.81
C GLU A 43 2.78 -10.58 7.19
N GLY A 44 1.64 -9.89 7.29
CA GLY A 44 1.20 -9.21 8.50
C GLY A 44 1.90 -7.88 8.78
N ILE A 45 2.79 -7.40 7.90
CA ILE A 45 3.45 -6.09 8.00
C ILE A 45 2.78 -5.08 7.08
N VAL A 46 2.43 -3.93 7.63
CA VAL A 46 1.84 -2.81 6.88
C VAL A 46 2.92 -2.06 6.10
N TYR A 47 2.70 -1.87 4.81
CA TYR A 47 3.52 -1.05 3.93
C TYR A 47 2.73 0.13 3.39
N MET A 48 3.22 1.36 3.61
CA MET A 48 2.59 2.56 3.07
C MET A 48 3.45 3.21 1.98
N ALA A 49 2.83 3.60 0.88
CA ALA A 49 3.54 4.23 -0.22
C ALA A 49 4.17 5.57 0.21
N SER A 50 5.49 5.70 0.08
CA SER A 50 6.21 6.94 0.35
C SER A 50 6.06 7.95 -0.82
N PRO A 51 6.03 9.27 -0.56
CA PRO A 51 5.99 10.28 -1.61
C PRO A 51 7.19 10.18 -2.56
N LEU A 52 6.93 10.04 -3.86
CA LEU A 52 7.97 9.90 -4.88
C LEU A 52 8.44 11.27 -5.38
N ARG A 53 9.75 11.52 -5.33
CA ARG A 53 10.34 12.77 -5.84
C ARG A 53 10.74 12.64 -7.31
N ILE A 54 10.46 13.67 -8.12
CA ILE A 54 10.70 13.63 -9.57
C ILE A 54 12.17 13.38 -9.94
N ARG A 55 13.13 13.97 -9.22
CA ARG A 55 14.57 13.83 -9.55
C ARG A 55 15.17 12.53 -9.01
N GLN A 56 14.82 12.18 -7.77
CA GLN A 56 15.42 11.03 -7.08
C GLN A 56 14.75 9.70 -7.42
N HIS A 57 13.47 9.70 -7.82
CA HIS A 57 12.73 8.47 -8.10
C HIS A 57 12.07 8.50 -9.48
N GLY A 58 11.20 9.48 -9.75
CA GLY A 58 10.37 9.49 -10.96
C GLY A 58 11.19 9.41 -12.26
N ASN A 59 12.18 10.28 -12.45
CA ASN A 59 12.99 10.29 -13.67
C ASN A 59 13.85 9.02 -13.84
N PRO A 60 14.59 8.54 -12.82
CA PRO A 60 15.26 7.24 -12.90
C PRO A 60 14.31 6.08 -13.21
N HIS A 61 13.16 6.01 -12.52
CA HIS A 61 12.15 4.98 -12.71
C HIS A 61 11.64 4.97 -14.16
N THR A 62 11.27 6.13 -14.72
CA THR A 62 10.81 6.22 -16.11
C THR A 62 11.85 5.71 -17.11
N ARG A 63 13.14 5.97 -16.91
CA ARG A 63 14.19 5.48 -17.81
C ARG A 63 14.25 3.95 -17.85
N ILE A 64 14.14 3.31 -16.69
CA ILE A 64 14.12 1.85 -16.56
C ILE A 64 12.84 1.29 -17.21
N MET A 65 11.69 1.88 -16.90
CA MET A 65 10.41 1.45 -17.48
C MET A 65 10.39 1.59 -19.01
N THR A 66 11.00 2.63 -19.58
CA THR A 66 11.12 2.76 -21.03
C THR A 66 11.98 1.65 -21.65
N TRP A 67 13.09 1.30 -21.01
CA TRP A 67 13.93 0.19 -21.47
C TRP A 67 13.18 -1.15 -21.41
N LEU A 68 12.52 -1.44 -20.29
CA LEU A 68 11.69 -2.65 -20.13
C LEU A 68 10.51 -2.67 -21.11
N GLY A 69 9.84 -1.55 -21.30
CA GLY A 69 8.72 -1.43 -22.25
C GLY A 69 9.16 -1.67 -23.70
N THR A 70 10.39 -1.27 -24.06
CA THR A 70 10.97 -1.55 -25.38
C THR A 70 11.25 -3.04 -25.55
N TYR A 71 11.76 -3.70 -24.52
CA TYR A 71 12.00 -5.15 -24.53
C TYR A 71 10.69 -5.94 -24.62
N TRP A 72 9.71 -5.57 -23.79
CA TRP A 72 8.38 -6.17 -23.76
C TRP A 72 7.69 -6.08 -25.13
N SER A 73 7.69 -4.90 -25.77
CA SER A 73 7.04 -4.71 -27.06
C SER A 73 7.63 -5.54 -28.19
N ALA A 74 8.91 -5.92 -28.08
CA ALA A 74 9.63 -6.73 -29.05
C ALA A 74 9.60 -8.24 -28.75
N THR A 75 9.05 -8.67 -27.60
CA THR A 75 9.17 -10.05 -27.11
C THR A 75 7.80 -10.66 -26.80
N PRO A 76 7.17 -11.38 -27.74
CA PRO A 76 5.89 -12.04 -27.51
C PRO A 76 5.92 -13.01 -26.31
N GLY A 77 4.89 -12.96 -25.47
CA GLY A 77 4.76 -13.83 -24.30
C GLY A 77 5.39 -13.29 -23.01
N VAL A 78 6.03 -12.12 -23.04
CA VAL A 78 6.49 -11.41 -21.84
C VAL A 78 5.40 -10.46 -21.34
N GLU A 79 5.29 -10.30 -20.02
CA GLU A 79 4.42 -9.33 -19.35
C GLU A 79 5.27 -8.29 -18.61
N VAL A 80 4.78 -7.05 -18.55
CA VAL A 80 5.38 -5.97 -17.76
C VAL A 80 4.29 -5.29 -16.93
N GLY A 81 4.54 -5.12 -15.63
CA GLY A 81 3.67 -4.40 -14.71
C GLY A 81 4.42 -3.23 -14.09
N ASP A 82 3.77 -2.08 -13.99
CA ASP A 82 4.27 -0.93 -13.25
C ASP A 82 3.25 -0.51 -12.18
N ASN A 83 3.72 -0.32 -10.95
CA ASN A 83 2.92 0.10 -9.81
C ASN A 83 1.63 -0.70 -9.58
N CYS A 84 1.57 -1.93 -10.11
CA CYS A 84 0.44 -2.83 -9.96
C CYS A 84 0.50 -3.56 -8.62
N THR A 85 -0.65 -4.03 -8.18
CA THR A 85 -0.75 -4.95 -7.06
C THR A 85 -0.94 -6.36 -7.59
N VAL A 86 -0.36 -7.34 -6.92
CA VAL A 86 -0.49 -8.76 -7.28
C VAL A 86 -0.81 -9.54 -6.02
N ARG A 87 -1.84 -10.38 -6.09
CA ARG A 87 -2.15 -11.29 -4.99
C ARG A 87 -1.27 -12.53 -5.12
N LEU A 88 -0.31 -12.68 -4.22
CA LEU A 88 0.62 -13.81 -4.23
C LEU A 88 -0.01 -15.07 -3.63
N ASP A 89 -0.84 -14.93 -2.59
CA ASP A 89 -1.56 -16.03 -1.94
C ASP A 89 -2.83 -15.56 -1.19
N ALA A 90 -3.42 -16.46 -0.40
CA ALA A 90 -4.66 -16.18 0.33
C ALA A 90 -4.46 -15.22 1.52
N GLU A 91 -3.25 -15.14 2.07
CA GLU A 91 -2.92 -14.44 3.32
C GLU A 91 -2.50 -12.97 3.07
N ASN A 92 -2.08 -12.64 1.85
CA ASN A 92 -1.72 -11.27 1.44
C ASN A 92 -2.92 -10.51 0.83
N GLU A 93 -3.08 -9.23 1.18
CA GLU A 93 -4.09 -8.33 0.60
C GLU A 93 -3.41 -7.22 -0.23
N PRO A 94 -3.63 -7.19 -1.56
CA PRO A 94 -3.05 -6.22 -2.48
C PRO A 94 -3.66 -4.81 -2.44
#